data_AF-A0A6G7X7Y6-F1
#
_entry.id   AF-A0A6G7X7Y6-F1
#
_cell.length_a   1.000
_cell.length_b   1.000
_cell.length_c   1.000
_cell.angle_alpha   90.00
_cell.angle_beta   90.00
_cell.angle_gamma   90.00
#
_symmetry.space_group_name_H-M   'P 1'
#
loop_
_entity.id
_entity.type
_entity.pdbx_description
1 polymer ?
#
loop_
_entity_poly.entity_id
_entity_poly.type
_entity_poly.pdbx_seq_one_letter_code
_entity_poly.pdbx_strand_id
1 'polypeptide(L)'
;MTPYYATWQHSVHAQWATCNDCHIPHDNVLEKYAFKAKDGLYHAAVFTLRKEPIAIRPREESYRVIMDNCIRCHTDLNTAMVKTGLQCYKDVQDGNAKACWDCLRDVVHGTMSSIVSAPNALVPLTKSPVPEWLKKQMKKNN
;
A
#
# COMPACT_ATOMS: atom_id res chain seq x y z
N MET A 1 6.23 8.61 0.52
CA MET A 1 5.21 7.82 1.25
C MET A 1 4.45 8.60 2.32
N THR A 2 4.92 9.77 2.78
CA THR A 2 4.21 10.61 3.77
C THR A 2 2.72 10.87 3.48
N PRO A 3 2.30 11.29 2.27
CA PRO A 3 0.87 11.51 1.99
C PRO A 3 0.04 10.23 2.04
N TYR A 4 0.62 9.10 1.64
CA TYR A 4 -0.01 7.79 1.73
C TYR A 4 -0.21 7.41 3.19
N TYR A 5 0.81 7.52 4.03
CA TYR A 5 0.66 7.27 5.47
C TYR A 5 -0.44 8.17 6.08
N ALA A 6 -0.44 9.46 5.77
CA ALA A 6 -1.41 10.41 6.31
C ALA A 6 -2.86 10.06 5.90
N THR A 7 -3.08 9.76 4.62
CA THR A 7 -4.42 9.37 4.13
C THR A 7 -4.86 8.00 4.65
N TRP A 8 -3.93 7.06 4.87
CA TRP A 8 -4.23 5.82 5.59
C TRP A 8 -4.63 6.11 7.03
N GLN A 9 -3.87 6.93 7.75
CA GLN A 9 -4.13 7.29 9.14
C GLN A 9 -5.51 7.95 9.33
N HIS A 10 -5.99 8.72 8.36
CA HIS A 10 -7.33 9.32 8.36
C HIS A 10 -8.44 8.40 7.82
N SER A 11 -8.11 7.19 7.39
CA SER A 11 -9.09 6.20 6.92
C SER A 11 -9.59 5.33 8.07
N VAL A 12 -10.79 4.75 7.90
CA VAL A 12 -11.35 3.79 8.86
C VAL A 12 -10.47 2.55 9.07
N HIS A 13 -9.62 2.22 8.08
CA HIS A 13 -8.74 1.06 8.15
C HIS A 13 -7.55 1.26 9.09
N ALA A 14 -7.17 2.51 9.43
CA ALA A 14 -6.06 2.74 10.36
C ALA A 14 -6.26 2.13 11.75
N GLN A 15 -7.51 1.92 12.16
CA GLN A 15 -7.85 1.33 13.45
C GLN A 15 -7.74 -0.21 13.46
N TRP A 16 -7.80 -0.84 12.28
CA TRP A 16 -7.98 -2.30 12.15
C TRP A 16 -6.90 -2.99 11.34
N ALA A 17 -6.18 -2.24 10.50
CA ALA A 17 -5.27 -2.78 9.50
C ALA A 17 -4.05 -1.88 9.33
N THR A 18 -2.88 -2.51 9.23
CA THR A 18 -1.62 -1.89 8.83
C THR A 18 -1.45 -1.90 7.32
N CYS A 19 -0.44 -1.20 6.81
CA CYS A 19 -0.14 -1.17 5.37
C CYS A 19 0.01 -2.59 4.77
N ASN A 20 0.62 -3.51 5.51
CA ASN A 20 0.86 -4.88 5.02
C ASN A 20 -0.42 -5.73 5.00
N ASP A 21 -1.45 -5.37 5.76
CA ASP A 21 -2.70 -6.14 5.77
C ASP A 21 -3.47 -6.01 4.47
N CYS A 22 -3.21 -4.95 3.70
CA CYS A 22 -3.75 -4.74 2.36
C CYS A 22 -2.71 -5.01 1.25
N HIS A 23 -1.45 -4.57 1.43
CA HIS A 23 -0.46 -4.55 0.34
C HIS A 23 0.44 -5.78 0.24
N ILE A 24 0.31 -6.77 1.12
CA ILE A 24 1.14 -7.97 1.15
C ILE A 24 0.22 -9.20 1.19
N PRO A 25 0.54 -10.31 0.49
CA PRO A 25 -0.26 -11.53 0.56
C PRO A 25 -0.17 -12.19 1.94
N HIS A 26 -1.23 -12.91 2.32
CA HIS A 26 -1.35 -13.59 3.63
C HIS A 26 -1.59 -15.10 3.52
N ASP A 27 -1.49 -15.68 2.33
CA ASP A 27 -1.72 -17.12 2.09
C ASP A 27 -0.70 -17.99 2.80
N ASN A 28 0.58 -17.60 2.72
CA ASN A 28 1.66 -18.29 3.41
C ASN A 28 2.86 -17.36 3.67
N VAL A 29 3.70 -17.78 4.61
CA VAL A 29 4.86 -17.01 5.08
C VAL A 29 5.90 -16.81 3.97
N LEU A 30 6.13 -17.82 3.14
CA LEU A 30 7.14 -17.76 2.07
C LEU A 30 6.77 -16.70 1.03
N GLU A 31 5.53 -16.73 0.55
CA GLU A 31 5.01 -15.79 -0.42
C GLU A 31 4.98 -14.36 0.11
N LYS A 32 4.55 -14.18 1.37
CA LYS A 32 4.62 -12.90 2.08
C LYS A 32 6.01 -12.28 2.02
N TYR A 33 7.04 -13.05 2.38
CA TYR A 33 8.42 -12.54 2.39
C TYR A 33 9.00 -12.36 0.98
N ALA A 34 8.69 -13.26 0.05
CA ALA A 34 9.11 -13.15 -1.35
C ALA A 34 8.53 -11.88 -2.00
N PHE A 35 7.23 -11.63 -1.82
CA PHE A 35 6.56 -10.44 -2.30
C PHE A 35 7.15 -9.17 -1.68
N LYS A 36 7.32 -9.17 -0.35
CA LYS A 36 7.92 -8.04 0.37
C LYS A 36 9.35 -7.73 -0.10
N ALA A 37 10.17 -8.75 -0.35
CA ALA A 37 11.53 -8.58 -0.84
C ALA A 37 11.55 -7.98 -2.24
N LYS A 38 10.74 -8.52 -3.16
CA LYS A 38 10.65 -8.02 -4.54
C LYS A 38 10.17 -6.56 -4.59
N ASP A 39 9.08 -6.24 -3.92
CA ASP A 39 8.55 -4.88 -3.88
C ASP A 39 9.51 -3.93 -3.13
N GLY A 40 10.14 -4.40 -2.05
CA GLY A 40 11.14 -3.64 -1.31
C GLY A 40 12.33 -3.25 -2.20
N LEU A 41 12.87 -4.20 -2.98
CA LEU A 41 13.97 -3.95 -3.92
C LEU A 41 13.57 -2.97 -5.01
N TYR A 42 12.37 -3.14 -5.58
CA TYR A 42 11.85 -2.23 -6.60
C TYR A 42 11.69 -0.80 -6.06
N HIS A 43 11.05 -0.64 -4.90
CA HIS A 43 10.89 0.67 -4.26
C HIS A 43 12.24 1.31 -3.91
N ALA A 44 13.19 0.54 -3.39
CA ALA A 44 14.53 1.04 -3.11
C ALA A 44 15.18 1.62 -4.38
N ALA A 45 15.14 0.88 -5.49
CA ALA A 45 15.68 1.36 -6.76
C ALA A 45 14.98 2.65 -7.24
N VAL A 46 13.65 2.69 -7.22
CA VAL A 46 12.87 3.86 -7.68
C VAL A 46 13.18 5.11 -6.84
N PHE A 47 13.21 4.99 -5.51
CA PHE A 47 13.48 6.12 -4.62
C PHE A 47 14.94 6.57 -4.66
N THR A 48 15.89 5.64 -4.81
CA THR A 48 17.31 5.99 -4.99
C THR A 48 17.50 6.78 -6.28
N LEU A 49 16.82 6.39 -7.37
CA LEU A 49 16.90 7.08 -8.65
C LEU A 49 16.01 8.32 -8.75
N ARG A 50 15.20 8.62 -7.72
CA ARG A 50 14.22 9.71 -7.72
C ARG A 50 13.26 9.65 -8.91
N LYS A 51 12.81 8.44 -9.22
CA LYS A 51 11.92 8.13 -10.36
C LYS A 51 10.47 7.91 -9.94
N GLU A 52 10.09 8.34 -8.74
CA GLU A 52 8.70 8.28 -8.28
C GLU A 52 7.76 9.10 -9.18
N PRO A 53 6.64 8.53 -9.66
CA PRO A 53 5.60 9.31 -10.34
C PRO A 53 4.84 10.17 -9.33
N ILE A 54 4.18 11.23 -9.82
CA ILE A 54 3.33 12.07 -8.95
C ILE A 54 2.18 11.24 -8.36
N ALA A 55 1.51 10.45 -9.18
CA ALA A 55 0.51 9.49 -8.75
C ALA A 55 1.13 8.09 -8.70
N ILE A 56 1.38 7.56 -7.49
CA ILE A 56 1.82 6.18 -7.33
C ILE A 56 0.58 5.29 -7.41
N ARG A 57 0.64 4.29 -8.29
CA ARG A 57 -0.43 3.31 -8.49
C ARG A 57 0.13 1.90 -8.23
N PRO A 58 -0.69 0.99 -7.67
CA PRO A 58 -0.31 -0.41 -7.55
C PRO A 58 0.08 -0.99 -8.91
N ARG A 59 1.03 -1.92 -8.92
CA ARG A 59 1.30 -2.75 -10.09
C ARG A 59 0.21 -3.82 -10.17
N GLU A 60 0.10 -4.46 -11.33
CA GLU A 60 -0.87 -5.53 -11.60
C GLU A 60 -0.94 -6.58 -10.48
N GLU A 61 0.21 -7.07 -10.04
CA GLU A 61 0.30 -8.05 -8.96
C GLU A 61 -0.16 -7.48 -7.61
N SER A 62 0.18 -6.23 -7.31
CA SER A 62 -0.28 -5.55 -6.10
C SER A 62 -1.80 -5.35 -6.11
N TYR A 63 -2.43 -5.09 -7.26
CA TYR A 63 -3.89 -5.02 -7.34
C TYR A 63 -4.55 -6.34 -6.98
N ARG A 64 -4.00 -7.47 -7.43
CA ARG A 64 -4.48 -8.81 -7.07
C ARG A 64 -4.42 -9.01 -5.55
N VAL A 65 -3.25 -8.78 -4.96
CA VAL A 65 -3.03 -8.89 -3.51
C VAL A 65 -3.99 -7.99 -2.71
N ILE A 66 -4.20 -6.74 -3.15
CA ILE A 66 -5.13 -5.81 -2.47
C ILE A 66 -6.55 -6.34 -2.56
N MET A 67 -7.01 -6.79 -3.73
CA MET A 67 -8.35 -7.35 -3.91
C MET A 67 -8.57 -8.59 -3.05
N ASP A 68 -7.61 -9.53 -3.05
CA ASP A 68 -7.69 -10.75 -2.26
C ASP A 68 -7.75 -10.43 -0.76
N ASN A 69 -7.02 -9.40 -0.31
CA ASN A 69 -7.09 -8.92 1.07
C ASN A 69 -8.40 -8.22 1.42
N CYS A 70 -9.02 -7.49 0.48
CA CYS A 70 -10.38 -6.98 0.67
C CYS A 70 -11.35 -8.14 0.92
N ILE A 71 -11.29 -9.17 0.07
CA ILE A 71 -12.17 -10.35 0.14
C ILE A 71 -11.92 -11.13 1.44
N ARG A 72 -10.65 -11.34 1.81
CA ARG A 72 -10.23 -12.03 3.04
C ARG A 72 -10.84 -11.42 4.29
N CYS A 73 -10.78 -10.10 4.44
CA CYS A 73 -11.32 -9.42 5.63
C CYS A 73 -12.84 -9.25 5.56
N HIS A 74 -13.41 -9.12 4.36
CA HIS A 74 -14.85 -8.89 4.15
C HIS A 74 -15.59 -10.12 3.62
N THR A 75 -15.13 -11.34 3.94
CA THR A 75 -15.74 -12.59 3.44
C THR A 75 -17.21 -12.68 3.84
N ASP A 76 -17.56 -12.43 5.10
CA ASP A 76 -18.94 -12.49 5.58
C ASP A 76 -19.83 -11.42 4.93
N LEU A 77 -19.28 -10.20 4.75
CA LEU A 77 -19.97 -9.13 4.04
C LEU A 77 -20.30 -9.55 2.60
N ASN A 78 -19.33 -10.13 1.89
CA ASN A 78 -19.46 -10.52 0.49
C ASN A 78 -20.34 -11.76 0.27
N THR A 79 -20.40 -12.67 1.24
CA THR A 79 -21.11 -13.96 1.09
C THR A 79 -22.47 -13.99 1.78
N ALA A 80 -22.61 -13.37 2.95
CA ALA A 80 -23.83 -13.42 3.75
C ALA A 80 -24.71 -12.17 3.58
N MET A 81 -24.09 -10.99 3.43
CA MET A 81 -24.82 -9.72 3.48
C MET A 81 -25.13 -9.17 2.08
N VAL A 82 -24.10 -8.76 1.35
CA VAL A 82 -24.24 -8.10 0.04
C VAL A 82 -24.31 -9.12 -1.10
N LYS A 83 -23.84 -10.36 -0.85
CA LYS A 83 -23.93 -11.51 -1.77
C LYS A 83 -23.33 -11.25 -3.16
N THR A 84 -22.32 -10.39 -3.23
CA THR A 84 -21.50 -10.13 -4.42
C THR A 84 -20.61 -11.33 -4.79
N GLY A 85 -20.40 -12.24 -3.84
CA GLY A 85 -19.49 -13.38 -4.00
C GLY A 85 -18.03 -13.02 -3.76
N LEU A 86 -17.14 -14.00 -3.94
CA LEU A 86 -15.69 -13.87 -3.72
C LEU A 86 -14.96 -13.67 -5.05
N GLN A 87 -15.40 -12.68 -5.84
CA GLN A 87 -14.84 -12.39 -7.16
C GLN A 87 -13.41 -11.87 -7.01
N CYS A 88 -12.44 -12.55 -7.62
CA CYS A 88 -11.04 -12.18 -7.52
C CYS A 88 -10.68 -11.08 -8.54
N TYR A 89 -9.47 -10.53 -8.45
CA TYR A 89 -9.07 -9.47 -9.38
C TYR A 89 -9.01 -9.96 -10.84
N LYS A 90 -8.76 -11.25 -11.08
CA LYS A 90 -8.81 -11.82 -12.44
C LYS A 90 -10.21 -11.69 -13.06
N ASP A 91 -11.27 -11.90 -12.28
CA ASP A 91 -12.65 -11.72 -12.75
C ASP A 91 -12.92 -10.26 -13.16
N VAL A 92 -12.29 -9.30 -12.46
CA VAL A 92 -12.34 -7.87 -12.82
C VAL A 92 -11.63 -7.63 -14.15
N GLN A 93 -10.46 -8.21 -14.37
CA GLN A 93 -9.72 -8.08 -15.63
C GLN A 93 -10.46 -8.70 -16.81
N ASP A 94 -11.14 -9.82 -16.57
CA ASP A 94 -11.92 -10.53 -17.58
C ASP A 94 -13.29 -9.85 -17.83
N GLY A 95 -13.59 -8.74 -17.12
CA GLY A 95 -14.81 -7.94 -17.29
C GLY A 95 -16.05 -8.54 -16.62
N ASN A 96 -15.88 -9.62 -15.86
CA ASN A 96 -16.94 -10.37 -15.20
C ASN A 96 -17.29 -9.84 -13.80
N ALA A 97 -16.43 -8.97 -13.24
CA ALA A 97 -16.62 -8.38 -11.92
C ALA A 97 -16.17 -6.91 -11.86
N LYS A 98 -16.45 -6.26 -10.72
CA LYS A 98 -15.92 -4.93 -10.36
C LYS A 98 -14.96 -5.09 -9.19
N ALA A 99 -13.88 -4.30 -9.17
CA ALA A 99 -13.01 -4.27 -8.01
C ALA A 99 -13.73 -3.62 -6.83
N CYS A 100 -13.39 -4.01 -5.59
CA CYS A 100 -14.03 -3.43 -4.40
C CYS A 100 -13.96 -1.89 -4.38
N TRP A 101 -12.82 -1.34 -4.79
CA TRP A 101 -12.58 0.11 -4.85
C TRP A 101 -13.21 0.82 -6.06
N ASP A 102 -13.83 0.11 -7.01
CA ASP A 102 -14.61 0.74 -8.08
C ASP A 102 -15.90 1.37 -7.51
N CYS A 103 -16.47 0.74 -6.48
CA CYS A 103 -17.60 1.26 -5.72
C CYS A 103 -17.14 1.96 -4.43
N LEU A 104 -16.22 1.35 -3.67
CA LEU A 104 -15.67 1.91 -2.42
C LEU A 104 -14.52 2.88 -2.72
N ARG A 105 -14.83 3.99 -3.40
CA ARG A 105 -13.85 4.94 -3.94
C ARG A 105 -13.07 5.72 -2.87
N ASP A 106 -13.60 5.78 -1.66
CA ASP A 106 -13.02 6.50 -0.51
C ASP A 106 -12.54 5.55 0.60
N VAL A 107 -12.03 4.38 0.20
CA VAL A 107 -11.36 3.42 1.09
C VAL A 107 -10.01 3.98 1.59
N VAL A 108 -8.90 3.25 1.49
CA VAL A 108 -7.57 3.74 1.87
C VAL A 108 -6.94 4.49 0.70
N HIS A 109 -6.47 5.71 0.97
CA HIS A 109 -5.95 6.71 0.00
C HIS A 109 -6.98 7.22 -1.03
N GLY A 110 -8.01 6.43 -1.32
CA GLY A 110 -9.18 6.78 -2.13
C GLY A 110 -8.81 7.44 -3.47
N THR A 111 -9.56 8.48 -3.82
CA THR A 111 -9.25 9.34 -4.98
C THR A 111 -8.00 10.21 -4.79
N MET A 112 -7.42 10.25 -3.58
CA MET A 112 -6.27 11.07 -3.18
C MET A 112 -4.93 10.30 -3.22
N SER A 113 -4.72 9.50 -4.28
CA SER A 113 -3.49 8.72 -4.49
C SER A 113 -2.40 9.53 -5.22
N SER A 114 -1.75 10.45 -4.51
CA SER A 114 -0.67 11.29 -5.04
C SER A 114 0.37 11.66 -3.98
N ILE A 115 1.64 11.85 -4.37
CA ILE A 115 2.70 12.32 -3.47
C ILE A 115 2.56 13.81 -3.08
N VAL A 116 1.61 14.53 -3.68
CA VAL A 116 1.30 15.92 -3.34
C VAL A 116 -0.09 16.09 -2.73
N SER A 117 -0.83 15.01 -2.44
CA SER A 117 -2.21 15.11 -1.94
C SER A 117 -2.31 15.60 -0.50
N ALA A 118 -1.26 15.45 0.29
CA ALA A 118 -1.21 15.92 1.68
C ALA A 118 0.11 16.67 1.94
N PRO A 119 0.26 17.90 1.42
CA PRO A 119 1.44 18.72 1.68
C PRO A 119 1.53 19.02 3.18
N ASN A 120 2.75 19.03 3.72
CA ASN A 120 3.02 19.30 5.14
C ASN A 120 2.35 18.33 6.14
N ALA A 121 1.96 17.13 5.70
CA ALA A 121 1.38 16.13 6.60
C ALA A 121 2.36 15.78 7.74
N LEU A 122 1.87 15.92 8.98
CA LEU A 122 2.61 15.55 10.18
C LEU A 122 2.52 14.04 10.39
N VAL A 123 3.54 13.33 9.93
CA VAL A 123 3.62 11.86 10.07
C VAL A 123 4.85 11.46 10.90
N PRO A 124 4.80 10.33 11.62
CA PRO A 124 5.99 9.79 12.27
C PRO A 124 7.04 9.43 11.22
N LEU A 125 8.13 10.19 11.17
CA LEU A 125 9.27 9.88 10.31
C LEU A 125 10.19 8.89 11.00
N THR A 126 10.75 7.96 10.22
CA THR A 126 11.77 7.04 10.73
C THR A 126 13.03 7.80 11.12
N LYS A 127 13.78 7.25 12.08
CA LYS A 127 15.10 7.78 12.42
C LYS A 127 15.98 7.79 11.18
N SER A 128 16.86 8.79 11.08
CA SER A 128 17.81 8.91 9.97
C SER A 128 18.54 7.58 9.77
N PRO A 129 18.49 6.99 8.56
CA PRO A 129 19.16 5.72 8.27
C PRO A 129 20.69 5.87 8.22
N VAL A 130 21.20 7.10 8.29
CA VAL A 130 22.64 7.40 8.28
C VAL A 130 23.25 6.94 9.61
N PRO A 131 24.25 6.06 9.59
CA PRO A 131 24.95 5.64 10.81
C PRO A 131 25.65 6.81 11.52
N GLU A 132 25.76 6.74 12.84
CA GLU A 132 26.39 7.81 13.64
C GLU A 132 27.85 8.08 13.25
N TRP A 133 28.60 7.05 12.85
CA TRP A 133 29.99 7.21 12.41
C TRP A 133 30.09 8.11 11.16
N LEU A 134 29.15 7.97 10.21
CA LEU A 134 29.12 8.76 8.98
C LEU A 134 28.67 10.19 9.27
N LYS A 135 27.67 10.37 10.15
CA LYS A 135 27.26 11.71 10.63
C LYS A 135 28.42 12.46 11.27
N LYS A 136 29.24 11.77 12.08
CA LYS A 136 30.42 12.35 12.74
C LYS A 136 31.50 12.76 11.75
N GLN A 137 31.71 12.00 10.67
CA GLN A 137 32.65 12.36 9.60
C GLN A 137 32.16 13.55 8.77
N MET A 138 30.88 13.56 8.38
CA MET A 138 30.30 14.69 7.61
C MET A 138 30.36 16.01 8.39
N LYS A 139 30.21 15.99 9.71
CA LYS A 139 30.33 17.17 10.58
C LYS A 139 31.76 17.70 10.76
N LYS A 140 32.79 16.88 10.51
CA LYS A 140 34.20 17.30 10.63
C LYS A 140 34.73 17.98 9.37
N ASN A 141 34.05 17.78 8.24
CA ASN A 141 34.44 18.33 6.93
C ASN A 141 33.64 19.60 6.55
N ASN A 142 32.79 20.07 7.46
CA ASN A 142 32.14 21.39 7.45
C ASN A 142 32.74 22.25 8.57
#